data_AF-A0A7K4HNL7-F1
#
_entry.id   AF-A0A7K4HNL7-F1
#
_cell.length_a   1.000
_cell.length_b   1.000
_cell.length_c   1.000
_cell.angle_alpha   90.00
_cell.angle_beta   90.00
_cell.angle_gamma   90.00
#
_symmetry.space_group_name_H-M   'P 1'
#
loop_
_entity.id
_entity.type
_entity.pdbx_description
1 polymer ?
#
loop_
_entity_poly.entity_id
_entity_poly.type
_entity_poly.pdbx_seq_one_letter_code
_entity_poly.pdbx_strand_id
1 'polypeptide(L)'
;MDQYIIAASSTPEDLVPVVMAVHSILNRLPVTARSRDRPGIRVEEGRVVDDRYTGPVLEDAIAENAMKKTVPVSGPYRGVPVVVAPVRDGSGAAIGAIGVVDITGIFDLATLMEHHSAILQQVCGKDPCPLPTESVSARR
;
A
#
# COMPACT_ATOMS: atom_id res chain seq x y z
N MET A 1 24.29 -3.74 18.49
CA MET A 1 22.88 -3.59 18.11
C MET A 1 22.91 -3.25 16.64
N ASP A 2 22.43 -4.13 15.78
CA ASP A 2 22.53 -3.89 14.34
C ASP A 2 21.52 -2.80 13.95
N GLN A 3 22.01 -1.75 13.30
CA GLN A 3 21.20 -0.62 12.88
C GLN A 3 20.79 -0.83 11.42
N TYR A 4 19.49 -0.90 11.15
CA TYR A 4 18.94 -0.91 9.81
C TYR A 4 18.49 0.50 9.43
N ILE A 5 18.99 1.01 8.32
CA ILE A 5 18.70 2.38 7.84
C ILE A 5 18.09 2.28 6.45
N ILE A 6 16.93 2.91 6.27
CA ILE A 6 16.37 3.19 4.95
C ILE A 6 16.68 4.64 4.61
N ALA A 7 17.37 4.85 3.50
CA ALA A 7 17.80 6.13 2.99
C ALA A 7 17.51 6.23 1.49
N ALA A 8 17.62 7.45 0.94
CA ALA A 8 17.46 7.69 -0.49
C ALA A 8 18.43 6.87 -1.35
N SER A 9 19.58 6.50 -0.78
CA SER A 9 20.63 5.70 -1.41
C SER A 9 20.63 4.23 -1.00
N SER A 10 19.61 3.76 -0.25
CA SER A 10 19.53 2.37 0.19
C SER A 10 19.61 1.41 -0.99
N THR A 11 20.39 0.36 -0.78
CA THR A 11 20.59 -0.73 -1.72
C THR A 11 19.43 -1.72 -1.66
N PRO A 12 19.27 -2.57 -2.68
CA PRO A 12 18.36 -3.71 -2.65
C PRO A 12 18.39 -4.49 -1.34
N GLU A 13 19.58 -4.79 -0.83
CA GLU A 13 19.83 -5.58 0.38
C GLU A 13 19.26 -4.91 1.64
N ASP A 14 19.36 -3.59 1.73
CA ASP A 14 18.81 -2.80 2.85
C ASP A 14 17.28 -2.88 2.89
N LEU A 15 16.64 -3.04 1.72
CA LEU A 15 15.19 -3.08 1.59
C LEU A 15 14.61 -4.48 1.86
N VAL A 16 15.38 -5.54 1.67
CA VAL A 16 14.90 -6.93 1.77
C VAL A 16 14.14 -7.22 3.08
N PRO A 17 14.67 -6.90 4.28
CA PRO A 17 14.00 -7.29 5.53
C PRO A 17 12.59 -6.69 5.65
N VAL A 18 12.44 -5.43 5.24
CA VAL A 18 11.19 -4.68 5.35
C VAL A 18 10.20 -5.11 4.28
N VAL A 19 10.65 -5.28 3.04
CA VAL A 19 9.79 -5.72 1.93
C VAL A 19 9.30 -7.15 2.13
N MET A 20 10.15 -8.03 2.66
CA MET A 20 9.77 -9.40 3.04
C MET A 20 8.70 -9.40 4.14
N ALA A 21 8.78 -8.48 5.10
CA ALA A 21 7.75 -8.32 6.12
C ALA A 21 6.41 -7.88 5.51
N VAL A 22 6.42 -6.88 4.62
CA VAL A 22 5.21 -6.42 3.91
C VAL A 22 4.60 -7.54 3.06
N HIS A 23 5.43 -8.27 2.32
CA HIS A 23 5.01 -9.45 1.55
C HIS A 23 4.32 -10.49 2.44
N SER A 24 4.86 -10.74 3.63
CA SER A 24 4.29 -11.70 4.58
C SER A 24 2.96 -11.23 5.16
N ILE A 25 2.83 -9.94 5.49
CA ILE A 25 1.59 -9.33 6.00
C ILE A 25 0.48 -9.42 4.96
N LEU A 26 0.82 -9.25 3.68
CA LEU A 26 -0.13 -9.23 2.57
C LEU A 26 -0.35 -10.61 1.95
N ASN A 27 -0.31 -11.66 2.78
CA ASN A 27 -0.55 -13.05 2.38
C ASN A 27 0.25 -13.48 1.13
N ARG A 28 1.52 -13.07 1.07
CA ARG A 28 2.46 -13.35 -0.02
C ARG A 28 2.09 -12.73 -1.37
N LEU A 29 1.31 -11.66 -1.40
CA LEU A 29 1.15 -10.86 -2.62
C LEU A 29 2.50 -10.30 -3.09
N PRO A 30 2.72 -10.14 -4.41
CA PRO A 30 3.96 -9.56 -4.91
C PRO A 30 4.17 -8.14 -4.40
N VAL A 31 5.37 -7.89 -3.85
CA VAL A 31 5.77 -6.58 -3.33
C VAL A 31 7.03 -6.12 -4.02
N THR A 32 7.07 -4.85 -4.36
CA THR A 32 8.22 -4.18 -4.95
C THR A 32 8.61 -3.01 -4.08
N ALA A 33 9.88 -2.64 -4.07
CA ALA A 33 10.31 -1.40 -3.45
C ALA A 33 11.54 -0.88 -4.15
N ARG A 34 11.76 0.43 -4.09
CA ARG A 34 13.05 1.03 -4.49
C ARG A 34 13.36 2.22 -3.61
N SER A 35 14.63 2.55 -3.50
CA SER A 35 15.06 3.86 -3.04
C SER A 35 15.03 4.86 -4.20
N ARG A 36 15.15 6.14 -3.88
CA ARG A 36 15.16 7.20 -4.90
C ARG A 36 16.37 7.09 -5.82
N ASP A 37 17.54 6.81 -5.25
CA ASP A 37 18.83 6.95 -5.92
C ASP A 37 19.39 5.60 -6.41
N ARG A 38 18.78 4.46 -6.05
CA ARG A 38 19.21 3.12 -6.49
C ARG A 38 18.04 2.29 -7.03
N PRO A 39 18.34 1.28 -7.89
CA PRO A 39 17.37 0.26 -8.24
C PRO A 39 16.82 -0.46 -7.01
N GLY A 40 15.63 -1.03 -7.19
CA GLY A 40 14.87 -1.66 -6.15
C GLY A 40 14.90 -3.18 -6.17
N ILE A 41 13.97 -3.76 -5.42
CA ILE A 41 13.71 -5.19 -5.37
C ILE A 41 12.28 -5.53 -5.75
N ARG A 42 12.12 -6.74 -6.27
CA ARG A 42 10.84 -7.41 -6.45
C ARG A 42 10.85 -8.71 -5.67
N VAL A 43 9.86 -8.87 -4.80
CA VAL A 43 9.66 -10.04 -3.96
C VAL A 43 8.41 -10.77 -4.38
N GLU A 44 8.56 -12.04 -4.69
CA GLU A 44 7.51 -12.97 -5.08
C GLU A 44 7.77 -14.32 -4.39
N GLU A 45 6.73 -15.01 -3.96
CA GLU A 45 6.83 -16.36 -3.34
C GLU A 45 7.89 -16.46 -2.22
N GLY A 46 8.02 -15.42 -1.40
CA GLY A 46 8.96 -15.35 -0.29
C GLY A 46 10.42 -15.25 -0.71
N ARG A 47 10.73 -14.78 -1.93
CA ARG A 47 12.09 -14.64 -2.45
C ARG A 47 12.26 -13.33 -3.21
N VAL A 48 13.47 -12.79 -3.20
CA VAL A 48 13.86 -11.72 -4.12
C VAL A 48 14.04 -12.32 -5.51
N VAL A 49 13.17 -11.96 -6.45
CA VAL A 49 13.20 -12.45 -7.84
C VAL A 49 13.87 -11.47 -8.80
N ASP A 50 14.06 -10.23 -8.36
CA ASP A 50 14.79 -9.18 -9.08
C ASP A 50 15.40 -8.21 -8.06
N ASP A 51 16.71 -8.00 -8.12
CA ASP A 51 17.50 -7.12 -7.25
C ASP A 51 17.91 -5.80 -7.94
N ARG A 52 17.48 -5.61 -9.19
CA ARG A 52 17.69 -4.38 -9.96
C ARG A 52 16.36 -3.87 -10.52
N TYR A 53 15.30 -4.12 -9.77
CA TYR A 53 13.94 -3.82 -10.19
C TYR A 53 13.74 -2.32 -10.36
N THR A 54 13.26 -1.93 -11.53
CA THR A 54 12.71 -0.61 -11.78
C THR A 54 11.20 -0.72 -11.92
N GLY A 55 10.50 0.39 -11.79
CA GLY A 55 9.05 0.40 -11.94
C GLY A 55 8.56 1.80 -12.20
N PRO A 56 7.85 2.07 -13.30
CA PRO A 56 7.39 3.41 -13.63
C PRO A 56 6.52 3.98 -12.52
N VAL A 57 5.63 3.17 -11.93
CA VAL A 57 4.75 3.63 -10.83
C VAL A 57 5.54 3.90 -9.54
N LEU A 58 6.63 3.16 -9.28
CA LEU A 58 7.51 3.45 -8.14
C LEU A 58 8.24 4.79 -8.35
N GLU A 59 8.72 5.04 -9.56
CA GLU A 59 9.39 6.29 -9.94
C GLU A 59 8.43 7.47 -9.82
N ASP A 60 7.21 7.34 -10.36
CA ASP A 60 6.18 8.38 -10.28
C ASP A 60 5.78 8.68 -8.83
N ALA A 61 5.63 7.64 -7.99
CA ALA A 61 5.29 7.83 -6.58
C ALA A 61 6.38 8.59 -5.81
N ILE A 62 7.65 8.34 -6.14
CA ILE A 62 8.80 9.07 -5.56
C ILE A 62 8.85 10.50 -6.09
N ALA A 63 8.74 10.68 -7.41
CA ALA A 63 8.86 11.97 -8.08
C ALA A 63 7.77 12.95 -7.64
N GLU A 64 6.52 12.48 -7.56
CA GLU A 64 5.40 13.31 -7.10
C GLU A 64 5.24 13.28 -5.59
N ASN A 65 6.01 12.44 -4.89
CA ASN A 65 5.89 12.21 -3.45
C ASN A 65 4.43 11.94 -3.04
N ALA A 66 3.74 11.08 -3.79
CA ALA A 66 2.31 10.83 -3.63
C ALA A 66 1.99 9.34 -3.79
N MET A 67 0.93 8.89 -3.10
CA MET A 67 0.42 7.53 -3.30
C MET A 67 -0.16 7.39 -4.72
N LYS A 68 0.15 6.28 -5.37
CA LYS A 68 -0.36 5.94 -6.71
C LYS A 68 -1.21 4.68 -6.63
N LYS A 69 -2.43 4.75 -7.17
CA LYS A 69 -3.30 3.59 -7.40
C LYS A 69 -3.62 3.57 -8.89
N THR A 70 -2.99 2.67 -9.64
CA THR A 70 -3.08 2.69 -11.11
C THR A 70 -2.81 1.31 -11.69
N VAL A 71 -3.01 1.19 -13.00
CA VAL A 71 -2.68 0.01 -13.79
C VAL A 71 -1.45 0.33 -14.64
N PRO A 72 -0.27 -0.28 -14.41
CA PRO A 72 0.92 -0.02 -15.19
C PRO A 72 0.72 -0.39 -16.66
N VAL A 73 1.24 0.46 -17.56
CA VAL A 73 1.21 0.21 -19.02
C VAL A 73 2.42 -0.59 -19.51
N SER A 74 3.40 -0.85 -18.65
CA SER A 74 4.64 -1.58 -18.95
C SER A 74 5.20 -2.29 -17.71
N GLY A 75 6.22 -3.13 -17.89
CA GLY A 75 6.86 -3.90 -16.83
C GLY A 75 6.15 -5.23 -16.50
N PRO A 76 6.64 -5.97 -15.49
CA PRO A 76 6.12 -7.31 -15.16
C PRO A 76 4.65 -7.34 -14.73
N TYR A 77 4.14 -6.23 -14.18
CA TYR A 77 2.75 -6.10 -13.72
C TYR A 77 1.88 -5.27 -14.68
N ARG A 78 2.24 -5.23 -15.97
CA ARG A 78 1.45 -4.55 -16.99
C ARG A 78 0.02 -5.09 -17.01
N GLY A 79 -0.96 -4.18 -16.95
CA GLY A 79 -2.38 -4.54 -16.99
C GLY A 79 -2.94 -5.07 -15.66
N VAL A 80 -2.13 -5.11 -14.59
CA VAL A 80 -2.57 -5.52 -13.25
C VAL A 80 -2.60 -4.30 -12.32
N PRO A 81 -3.68 -4.07 -11.54
CA PRO A 81 -3.72 -2.95 -10.61
C PRO A 81 -2.60 -3.04 -9.56
N VAL A 82 -2.01 -1.88 -9.26
CA VAL A 82 -0.98 -1.75 -8.23
C VAL A 82 -1.27 -0.55 -7.33
N VAL A 83 -0.87 -0.66 -6.07
CA VAL A 83 -0.87 0.43 -5.10
C VAL A 83 0.56 0.68 -4.67
N VAL A 84 1.01 1.93 -4.76
CA VAL A 84 2.37 2.34 -4.43
C VAL A 84 2.32 3.54 -3.49
N ALA A 85 3.09 3.47 -2.41
CA ALA A 85 3.24 4.56 -1.45
C ALA A 85 4.71 5.02 -1.36
N PRO A 86 4.96 6.34 -1.30
CA PRO A 86 6.30 6.86 -1.05
C PRO A 86 6.71 6.60 0.40
N VAL A 87 7.97 6.21 0.59
CA VAL A 87 8.64 6.23 1.88
C VAL A 87 9.21 7.62 2.06
N ARG A 88 8.84 8.30 3.16
CA ARG A 88 9.24 9.67 3.45
C ARG A 88 10.20 9.75 4.63
N ASP A 89 11.14 10.68 4.56
CA ASP A 89 11.99 11.02 5.71
C ASP A 89 11.27 11.96 6.68
N GLY A 90 11.97 12.37 7.76
CA GLY A 90 11.43 13.28 8.77
C GLY A 90 11.08 14.68 8.27
N SER A 91 11.56 15.09 7.09
CA SER A 91 11.17 16.34 6.43
C SER A 91 9.94 16.19 5.53
N GLY A 92 9.48 14.95 5.32
CA GLY A 92 8.41 14.62 4.40
C GLY A 92 8.87 14.40 2.96
N ALA A 93 10.18 14.42 2.68
CA ALA A 93 10.71 14.18 1.34
C ALA A 93 10.68 12.68 1.00
N ALA A 94 10.30 12.34 -0.23
CA ALA A 94 10.33 10.95 -0.70
C ALA A 94 11.77 10.47 -0.85
N ILE A 95 12.12 9.42 -0.10
CA ILE A 95 13.42 8.73 -0.15
C ILE A 95 13.32 7.35 -0.83
N GLY A 96 12.11 6.87 -1.10
CA GLY A 96 11.86 5.61 -1.79
C GLY A 96 10.37 5.39 -1.97
N ALA A 97 10.00 4.20 -2.44
CA ALA A 97 8.61 3.78 -2.54
C ALA A 97 8.49 2.26 -2.36
N ILE A 98 7.33 1.83 -1.87
CA ILE A 98 6.93 0.43 -1.76
C ILE A 98 5.61 0.26 -2.52
N GLY A 99 5.54 -0.76 -3.37
CA GLY A 99 4.42 -1.08 -4.22
C GLY A 99 3.94 -2.51 -4.03
N VAL A 100 2.64 -2.71 -4.06
CA VAL A 100 2.00 -4.02 -3.96
C VAL A 100 1.07 -4.19 -5.14
N VAL A 101 1.02 -5.42 -5.67
CA VAL A 101 0.02 -5.79 -6.69
C VAL A 101 -1.32 -6.04 -6.03
N ASP A 102 -2.35 -5.29 -6.41
CA ASP A 102 -3.72 -5.51 -5.95
C ASP A 102 -4.49 -6.36 -6.96
N ILE A 103 -4.33 -7.67 -6.86
CA ILE A 103 -5.06 -8.64 -7.69
C ILE A 103 -6.55 -8.70 -7.26
N THR A 104 -6.84 -8.31 -6.02
CA THR A 104 -8.09 -8.63 -5.33
C THR A 104 -9.11 -7.48 -5.29
N GLY A 105 -8.69 -6.25 -5.62
CA GLY A 105 -9.50 -5.05 -5.40
C GLY A 105 -9.75 -4.75 -3.91
N ILE A 106 -9.00 -5.38 -3.00
CA ILE A 106 -9.18 -5.20 -1.54
C ILE A 106 -8.90 -3.75 -1.15
N PHE A 107 -7.92 -3.10 -1.77
CA PHE A 107 -7.62 -1.71 -1.46
C PHE A 107 -8.68 -0.75 -2.00
N ASP A 108 -9.39 -1.12 -3.06
CA ASP A 108 -10.55 -0.38 -3.55
C ASP A 108 -11.77 -0.59 -2.63
N LEU A 109 -12.01 -1.83 -2.18
CA LEU A 109 -13.08 -2.15 -1.24
C LEU A 109 -12.92 -1.44 0.12
N ALA A 110 -11.70 -1.40 0.65
CA ALA A 110 -11.40 -0.65 1.88
C ALA A 110 -11.67 0.86 1.70
N THR A 111 -11.29 1.42 0.55
CA THR A 111 -11.58 2.83 0.21
C THR A 111 -13.09 3.06 0.12
N LEU A 112 -13.86 2.13 -0.47
CA LEU A 112 -15.32 2.18 -0.52
C LEU A 112 -15.99 2.13 0.87
N MET A 113 -15.40 1.39 1.83
CA MET A 113 -15.90 1.35 3.22
C MET A 113 -15.63 2.65 3.97
N GLU A 114 -14.48 3.29 3.76
CA GLU A 114 -14.19 4.62 4.31
C GLU A 114 -15.21 5.66 3.83
N HIS A 115 -15.55 5.66 2.53
CA HIS A 115 -16.59 6.54 1.99
C HIS A 115 -18.00 6.23 2.52
N HIS A 116 -18.32 4.96 2.82
CA HIS A 116 -19.60 4.62 3.45
C HIS A 116 -19.74 5.18 4.87
N SER A 117 -18.67 5.23 5.66
CA SER A 117 -18.71 5.85 6.99
C SER A 117 -19.00 7.36 6.91
N ALA A 118 -18.43 8.05 5.91
CA ALA A 118 -18.71 9.46 5.63
C ALA A 118 -20.15 9.69 5.14
N ILE A 119 -20.70 8.77 4.32
CA ILE A 119 -22.10 8.82 3.88
C ILE A 119 -23.04 8.57 5.07
N LEU A 120 -22.73 7.61 5.94
CA LEU A 120 -23.53 7.36 7.16
C LEU A 120 -23.50 8.57 8.11
N GLN A 121 -22.38 9.30 8.21
CA GLN A 121 -22.32 10.56 8.96
C GLN A 121 -23.14 11.69 8.30
N GLN A 122 -23.17 11.79 6.97
CA GLN A 122 -24.00 12.78 6.28
C GLN A 122 -25.50 12.49 6.37
N VAL A 123 -25.90 11.22 6.43
CA VAL A 123 -27.32 10.81 6.52
C VAL A 123 -27.80 10.76 7.98
N CYS A 124 -26.98 10.31 8.93
CA CYS A 124 -27.28 10.32 10.36
C CYS A 124 -26.83 11.66 10.98
N GLY A 125 -27.46 12.77 10.56
CA GLY A 125 -27.10 14.15 10.93
C GLY A 125 -27.31 14.56 12.40
N LYS A 126 -27.14 13.66 13.38
CA LYS A 126 -27.05 13.93 14.83
C LYS A 126 -26.64 12.66 15.59
N ASP A 127 -25.61 12.77 16.43
CA ASP A 127 -25.35 11.80 17.49
C ASP A 127 -26.53 11.72 18.47
N PRO A 128 -26.94 10.53 18.97
CA PRO A 128 -26.48 9.17 18.65
C PRO A 128 -27.42 8.43 17.66
N CYS A 129 -26.82 7.61 16.80
CA CYS A 129 -27.52 6.73 15.86
C CYS A 129 -27.97 5.45 16.64
N PRO A 130 -29.28 5.14 16.75
CA PRO A 130 -29.75 4.01 17.54
C PRO A 130 -29.50 2.68 16.82
N LEU A 131 -28.85 1.73 17.49
CA LEU A 131 -28.76 0.35 17.02
C LEU A 131 -30.16 -0.29 17.07
N PRO A 132 -30.61 -1.01 16.03
CA PRO A 132 -31.86 -1.75 16.08
C PRO A 132 -31.64 -3.09 16.81
N THR A 133 -31.55 -3.04 18.12
CA THR A 133 -31.79 -4.19 19.00
C THR A 133 -32.94 -3.84 19.93
N GLU A 134 -34.16 -4.13 19.49
CA GLU A 134 -35.02 -5.12 20.14
C GLU A 134 -36.40 -5.11 19.45
N SER A 135 -36.63 -6.18 18.70
CA SER A 135 -37.91 -6.58 18.17
C SER A 135 -38.92 -6.86 19.29
N VAL A 136 -40.11 -6.29 19.14
CA VAL A 136 -41.43 -6.93 19.37
C VAL A 136 -41.58 -7.78 20.64
N SER A 137 -42.33 -7.26 21.60
CA SER A 137 -43.31 -8.08 22.32
C SER A 137 -44.61 -7.30 22.52
N ALA A 138 -45.59 -7.61 21.67
CA ALA A 138 -46.99 -7.42 21.98
C ALA A 138 -47.38 -8.39 23.11
N ARG A 139 -48.02 -7.90 24.18
CA ARG A 139 -49.24 -8.48 24.80
C ARG A 139 -49.59 -7.80 26.13
N ARG A 140 -50.84 -7.33 26.15
CA ARG A 140 -51.75 -6.97 27.26
C ARG A 140 -51.48 -5.69 28.05
#